data_AF-A0A950YRR6-F1
#
_entry.id   AF-A0A950YRR6-F1
#
_cell.length_a   1.000
_cell.length_b   1.000
_cell.length_c   1.000
_cell.angle_alpha   90.00
_cell.angle_beta   90.00
_cell.angle_gamma   90.00
#
_symmetry.space_group_name_H-M   'P 1'
#
loop_
_entity.id
_entity.type
_entity.pdbx_description
1 polymer ?
#
loop_
_entity_poly.entity_id
_entity_poly.type
_entity_poly.pdbx_seq_one_letter_code
_entity_poly.pdbx_strand_id
1 'polypeptide(L)'
;ESVWDCVTCGACIQACPVSIEHVDHIVDLRRHLVMVESSFPAEAEPMLRDVERASNPWGKAQSERAEWAAALGVRVLEPGEPAPEYLYWVGCASSFDERARRTAESTAKLLQAAGVDFAILGPRESCTGDPARRIGNEYVFQAFAEQNVQTLNDAGVRKIVANCPHCFNTLANEYPDFGGSYEVIHHSELLASLVAEGRLRPQRSEGLSITYHDSCYLARHNDVLAPPRDLVAAVGAPVEMKRSGKETFCCGAGGAHMWMEERGGAINEARVGEAAATGADTLAVACPFCTVMLDDGVQSAGDALRVVDVATLLSEAIEDDVRDPRD
;
A
#
# COMPACT_ATOMS: atom_id res chain seq x y z
N GLU A 1 -14.01 -9.38 22.36
CA GLU A 1 -12.57 -9.06 22.39
C GLU A 1 -11.86 -9.61 21.16
N SER A 2 -11.89 -10.92 20.91
CA SER A 2 -11.24 -11.59 19.77
C SER A 2 -11.65 -11.12 18.36
N VAL A 3 -12.79 -10.45 18.21
CA VAL A 3 -13.21 -9.85 16.91
C VAL A 3 -12.24 -8.76 16.46
N TRP A 4 -11.60 -8.06 17.40
CA TRP A 4 -10.71 -6.93 17.13
C TRP A 4 -9.29 -7.37 16.80
N ASP A 5 -8.89 -8.61 17.09
CA ASP A 5 -7.54 -9.13 16.80
C ASP A 5 -7.35 -9.52 15.32
N CYS A 6 -8.43 -9.54 14.54
CA CYS A 6 -8.38 -9.85 13.12
C CYS A 6 -7.75 -8.70 12.31
N VAL A 7 -6.55 -8.93 11.81
CA VAL A 7 -5.84 -8.01 10.89
C VAL A 7 -6.32 -8.08 9.43
N THR A 8 -7.46 -8.73 9.17
CA THR A 8 -8.09 -8.91 7.84
C THR A 8 -7.18 -9.50 6.75
N CYS A 9 -6.12 -10.22 7.12
CA CYS A 9 -5.11 -10.70 6.16
C CYS A 9 -5.54 -11.90 5.30
N GLY A 10 -6.68 -12.54 5.59
CA GLY A 10 -7.21 -13.67 4.81
C GLY A 10 -6.44 -14.99 4.91
N ALA A 11 -5.39 -15.10 5.73
CA ALA A 11 -4.59 -16.34 5.86
C ALA A 11 -5.45 -17.55 6.28
N CYS A 12 -6.38 -17.31 7.20
CA CYS A 12 -7.32 -18.29 7.71
C CYS A 12 -8.33 -18.77 6.65
N ILE A 13 -8.77 -17.90 5.74
CA ILE A 13 -9.61 -18.27 4.60
C ILE A 13 -8.80 -19.13 3.64
N GLN A 14 -7.58 -18.71 3.31
CA GLN A 14 -6.69 -19.44 2.40
C GLN A 14 -6.34 -20.85 2.92
N ALA A 15 -6.24 -21.03 4.22
CA ALA A 15 -5.99 -22.33 4.84
C ALA A 15 -7.24 -23.24 4.94
N CYS A 16 -8.45 -22.68 4.74
CA CYS A 16 -9.69 -23.42 4.94
C CYS A 16 -9.96 -24.38 3.78
N PRO A 17 -10.02 -25.71 4.00
CA PRO A 17 -10.22 -26.69 2.92
C PRO A 17 -11.62 -26.67 2.31
N VAL A 18 -12.57 -25.95 2.92
CA VAL A 18 -13.96 -25.82 2.47
C VAL A 18 -14.36 -24.36 2.21
N SER A 19 -13.37 -23.46 2.12
CA SER A 19 -13.53 -22.06 1.71
C SER A 19 -14.55 -21.26 2.53
N ILE A 20 -14.48 -21.34 3.87
CA ILE A 20 -15.33 -20.52 4.75
C ILE A 20 -14.78 -19.08 4.82
N GLU A 21 -15.59 -18.12 4.36
CA GLU A 21 -15.29 -16.68 4.30
C GLU A 21 -15.60 -15.94 5.61
N HIS A 22 -14.92 -16.33 6.69
CA HIS A 22 -15.20 -15.77 8.02
C HIS A 22 -14.63 -14.37 8.27
N VAL A 23 -13.74 -13.85 7.42
CA VAL A 23 -13.25 -12.46 7.55
C VAL A 23 -14.38 -11.46 7.31
N ASP A 24 -15.24 -11.70 6.33
CA ASP A 24 -16.37 -10.82 6.03
C ASP A 24 -17.38 -10.82 7.18
N HIS A 25 -17.67 -12.00 7.75
CA HIS A 25 -18.52 -12.10 8.95
C HIS A 25 -17.91 -11.40 10.17
N ILE A 26 -16.58 -11.40 10.33
CA ILE A 26 -15.91 -10.63 11.37
C ILE A 26 -16.10 -9.14 11.13
N VAL A 27 -15.92 -8.66 9.90
CA VAL A 27 -16.13 -7.24 9.55
C VAL A 27 -17.59 -6.83 9.73
N ASP A 28 -18.55 -7.68 9.37
CA ASP A 28 -19.98 -7.46 9.61
C ASP A 28 -20.30 -7.36 11.10
N LEU A 29 -19.68 -8.22 11.93
CA LEU A 29 -19.82 -8.13 13.38
C LEU A 29 -19.21 -6.83 13.91
N ARG A 30 -18.02 -6.42 13.45
CA ARG A 30 -17.43 -5.12 13.79
C ARG A 30 -18.37 -3.98 13.40
N ARG A 31 -19.01 -4.06 12.22
CA ARG A 31 -20.00 -3.08 11.78
C ARG A 31 -21.17 -2.98 12.74
N HIS A 32 -21.72 -4.12 13.19
CA HIS A 32 -22.78 -4.11 14.20
C HIS A 32 -22.32 -3.45 15.50
N LEU A 33 -21.15 -3.83 16.01
CA LEU A 33 -20.60 -3.29 17.25
C LEU A 33 -20.38 -1.78 17.17
N VAL A 34 -19.80 -1.27 16.09
CA VAL A 34 -19.58 0.17 15.89
C VAL A 34 -20.88 0.92 15.69
N MET A 35 -21.71 0.49 14.74
CA MET A 35 -22.84 1.27 14.25
C MET A 35 -24.08 1.18 15.15
N VAL A 36 -24.24 0.10 15.91
CA VAL A 36 -25.43 -0.14 16.74
C VAL A 36 -25.09 -0.06 18.23
N GLU A 37 -23.99 -0.67 18.65
CA GLU A 37 -23.61 -0.72 20.07
C GLU A 37 -22.66 0.43 20.48
N SER A 38 -22.14 1.20 19.52
CA SER A 38 -21.09 2.20 19.74
C SER A 38 -19.89 1.62 20.50
N SER A 39 -19.53 0.37 20.18
CA SER A 39 -18.48 -0.40 20.83
C SER A 39 -17.33 -0.69 19.87
N PHE A 40 -16.15 -0.14 20.15
CA PHE A 40 -14.91 -0.39 19.42
C PHE A 40 -13.70 -0.07 20.30
N PRO A 41 -12.48 -0.50 19.93
CA PRO A 41 -11.27 -0.22 20.69
C PRO A 41 -11.01 1.29 20.78
N ALA A 42 -10.77 1.80 21.99
CA ALA A 42 -10.53 3.22 22.24
C ALA A 42 -9.28 3.75 21.51
N GLU A 43 -8.32 2.85 21.26
CA GLU A 43 -7.10 3.08 20.50
C GLU A 43 -7.39 3.55 19.06
N ALA A 44 -8.52 3.16 18.47
CA ALA A 44 -8.93 3.57 17.13
C ALA A 44 -9.62 4.95 17.08
N GLU A 45 -10.04 5.52 18.23
CA GLU A 45 -10.75 6.80 18.27
C GLU A 45 -9.97 7.97 17.65
N PRO A 46 -8.66 8.16 17.92
CA PRO A 46 -7.90 9.25 17.32
C PRO A 46 -7.87 9.15 15.80
N MET A 47 -7.66 7.93 15.27
CA MET A 47 -7.64 7.66 13.84
C MET A 47 -8.99 8.02 13.19
N LEU A 48 -10.12 7.57 13.75
CA LEU A 48 -11.45 7.87 13.21
C LEU A 48 -11.73 9.37 13.21
N ARG A 49 -11.42 10.05 14.31
CA ARG A 49 -11.55 11.51 14.42
C ARG A 49 -10.70 12.23 13.38
N ASP A 50 -9.48 11.77 13.16
CA ASP A 50 -8.56 12.39 12.20
C ASP A 50 -8.99 12.13 10.75
N VAL A 51 -9.52 10.93 10.43
CA VAL A 51 -10.15 10.66 9.13
C VAL A 51 -11.30 11.65 8.87
N GLU A 52 -12.22 11.82 9.82
CA GLU A 52 -13.36 12.72 9.64
C GLU A 52 -12.96 14.20 9.54
N ARG A 53 -11.99 14.65 10.35
CA ARG A 53 -11.61 16.07 10.43
C ARG A 53 -10.62 16.49 9.36
N ALA A 54 -9.67 15.61 9.01
CA ALA A 54 -8.53 15.93 8.16
C ALA A 54 -8.54 15.17 6.82
N SER A 55 -9.56 14.34 6.57
CA SER A 55 -9.64 13.46 5.40
C SER A 55 -8.49 12.45 5.30
N ASN A 56 -7.77 12.21 6.40
CA ASN A 56 -6.68 11.24 6.48
C ASN A 56 -6.47 10.76 7.93
N PRO A 57 -6.07 9.50 8.14
CA PRO A 57 -5.89 8.94 9.47
C PRO A 57 -4.58 9.36 10.17
N TRP A 58 -3.77 10.26 9.58
CA TRP A 58 -2.57 10.84 10.18
C TRP A 58 -2.83 12.21 10.83
N GLY A 59 -4.03 12.77 10.70
CA GLY A 59 -4.41 14.07 11.25
C GLY A 59 -3.66 15.26 10.66
N LYS A 60 -3.00 15.09 9.51
CA LYS A 60 -2.20 16.10 8.82
C LYS A 60 -3.06 16.99 7.93
N ALA A 61 -2.63 18.23 7.65
CA ALA A 61 -3.42 19.10 6.79
C ALA A 61 -3.40 18.60 5.33
N GLN A 62 -4.54 18.66 4.65
CA GLN A 62 -4.63 18.26 3.23
C GLN A 62 -3.76 19.11 2.31
N SER A 63 -3.39 20.34 2.69
CA SER A 63 -2.43 21.16 1.95
C SER A 63 -1.03 20.57 1.90
N GLU A 64 -0.64 19.77 2.91
CA GLU A 64 0.69 19.14 3.01
C GLU A 64 0.79 17.91 2.09
N ARG A 65 -0.34 17.37 1.61
CA ARG A 65 -0.43 16.07 0.92
C ARG A 65 0.45 15.95 -0.32
N ALA A 66 0.62 17.05 -1.06
CA ALA A 66 1.38 17.08 -2.31
C ALA A 66 2.79 17.67 -2.16
N GLU A 67 3.26 17.96 -0.94
CA GLU A 67 4.56 18.61 -0.73
C GLU A 67 5.73 17.82 -1.30
N TRP A 68 5.69 16.49 -1.18
CA TRP A 68 6.70 15.58 -1.74
C TRP A 68 6.81 15.68 -3.27
N ALA A 69 5.71 16.03 -3.95
CA ALA A 69 5.61 16.07 -5.41
C ALA A 69 6.24 17.35 -6.00
N ALA A 70 6.35 18.42 -5.22
CA ALA A 70 6.80 19.73 -5.69
C ALA A 70 8.24 19.69 -6.23
N ALA A 71 9.15 19.01 -5.52
CA ALA A 71 10.56 18.90 -5.93
C ALA A 71 10.74 18.08 -7.21
N LEU A 72 9.78 17.21 -7.54
CA LEU A 72 9.78 16.34 -8.72
C LEU A 72 9.00 16.95 -9.90
N GLY A 73 8.34 18.09 -9.71
CA GLY A 73 7.51 18.71 -10.75
C GLY A 73 6.32 17.84 -11.16
N VAL A 74 5.79 17.02 -10.25
CA VAL A 74 4.63 16.16 -10.53
C VAL A 74 3.39 17.04 -10.74
N ARG A 75 2.66 16.77 -11.83
CA ARG A 75 1.43 17.48 -12.15
C ARG A 75 0.35 17.19 -11.11
N VAL A 76 -0.21 18.26 -10.52
CA VAL A 76 -1.47 18.19 -9.77
C VAL A 76 -2.60 18.47 -10.75
N LEU A 77 -3.55 17.55 -10.87
CA LEU A 77 -4.70 17.69 -11.75
C LEU A 77 -5.65 18.73 -11.16
N GLU A 78 -5.97 19.79 -11.92
CA GLU A 78 -6.92 20.83 -11.51
C GLU A 78 -8.33 20.59 -12.11
N PRO A 79 -9.42 21.09 -11.50
CA PRO A 79 -10.76 21.00 -12.07
C PRO A 79 -10.83 21.57 -13.50
N GLY A 80 -11.41 20.80 -14.43
CA GLY A 80 -11.59 21.20 -15.83
C GLY A 80 -10.38 20.94 -16.74
N GLU A 81 -9.25 20.49 -16.19
CA GLU A 81 -8.13 20.01 -17.01
C GLU A 81 -8.43 18.65 -17.64
N PRO A 82 -7.79 18.31 -18.78
CA PRO A 82 -7.88 16.96 -19.34
C PRO A 82 -7.29 15.93 -18.38
N ALA A 83 -8.01 14.82 -18.23
CA ALA A 83 -7.57 13.67 -17.46
C ALA A 83 -6.23 13.12 -18.00
N PRO A 84 -5.29 12.73 -17.13
CA PRO A 84 -4.08 12.03 -17.55
C PRO A 84 -4.40 10.60 -18.03
N GLU A 85 -3.45 9.93 -18.69
CA GLU A 85 -3.56 8.49 -18.92
C GLU A 85 -3.74 7.72 -17.60
N TYR A 86 -2.91 8.03 -16.59
CA TYR A 86 -2.99 7.44 -15.26
C TYR A 86 -3.19 8.52 -14.20
N LEU A 87 -4.22 8.39 -13.37
CA LEU A 87 -4.22 9.09 -12.09
C LEU A 87 -3.37 8.28 -11.10
N TYR A 88 -2.32 8.91 -10.56
CA TYR A 88 -1.58 8.31 -9.46
C TYR A 88 -2.28 8.59 -8.12
N TRP A 89 -2.89 7.54 -7.57
CA TRP A 89 -3.45 7.55 -6.22
C TRP A 89 -2.35 7.29 -5.20
N VAL A 90 -1.97 8.34 -4.47
CA VAL A 90 -0.79 8.36 -3.60
C VAL A 90 -1.09 7.68 -2.28
N GLY A 91 -2.30 7.86 -1.76
CA GLY A 91 -2.73 7.34 -0.47
C GLY A 91 -2.14 8.10 0.71
N CYS A 92 -2.68 7.84 1.89
CA CYS A 92 -2.35 8.59 3.10
C CYS A 92 -0.93 8.32 3.61
N ALA A 93 -0.50 7.06 3.71
CA ALA A 93 0.81 6.71 4.25
C ALA A 93 1.94 7.35 3.43
N SER A 94 1.95 7.18 2.10
CA SER A 94 3.00 7.78 1.27
C SER A 94 2.92 9.30 1.15
N SER A 95 1.78 9.92 1.50
CA SER A 95 1.71 11.38 1.59
C SER A 95 2.30 11.92 2.90
N PHE A 96 2.06 11.23 4.03
CA PHE A 96 2.25 11.82 5.36
C PHE A 96 3.30 11.13 6.25
N ASP A 97 3.63 9.86 6.00
CA ASP A 97 4.67 9.13 6.72
C ASP A 97 6.01 9.23 5.97
N GLU A 98 7.07 9.64 6.66
CA GLU A 98 8.38 9.89 6.03
C GLU A 98 9.01 8.62 5.44
N ARG A 99 8.78 7.45 6.07
CA ARG A 99 9.33 6.17 5.60
C ARG A 99 8.62 5.73 4.32
N ALA A 100 7.29 5.86 4.30
CA ALA A 100 6.46 5.52 3.15
C ALA A 100 6.50 6.55 2.01
N ARG A 101 6.91 7.80 2.27
CA ARG A 101 6.97 8.87 1.26
C ARG A 101 7.93 8.57 0.13
N ARG A 102 9.04 7.89 0.43
CA ARG A 102 10.03 7.47 -0.60
C ARG A 102 9.40 6.62 -1.69
N THR A 103 8.39 5.80 -1.37
CA THR A 103 7.65 5.02 -2.36
C THR A 103 6.96 5.92 -3.39
N ALA A 104 6.35 7.02 -2.96
CA ALA A 104 5.67 7.95 -3.86
C ALA A 104 6.65 8.72 -4.73
N GLU A 105 7.75 9.20 -4.15
CA GLU A 105 8.81 9.86 -4.88
C GLU A 105 9.44 8.94 -5.94
N SER A 106 9.79 7.70 -5.57
CA SER A 106 10.36 6.72 -6.49
C SER A 106 9.37 6.32 -7.58
N THR A 107 8.10 6.10 -7.24
CA THR A 107 7.07 5.78 -8.24
C THR A 107 6.93 6.92 -9.25
N ALA A 108 6.82 8.18 -8.79
CA ALA A 108 6.73 9.33 -9.67
C ALA A 108 7.97 9.49 -10.57
N LYS A 109 9.18 9.36 -10.02
CA LYS A 109 10.44 9.38 -10.80
C LYS A 109 10.45 8.33 -11.91
N LEU A 110 10.06 7.10 -11.59
CA LEU A 110 10.02 5.98 -12.53
C LEU A 110 8.98 6.22 -13.63
N LEU A 111 7.79 6.70 -13.29
CA LEU A 111 6.76 7.04 -14.28
C LEU A 111 7.23 8.17 -15.21
N GLN A 112 7.90 9.20 -14.67
CA GLN A 112 8.51 10.27 -15.47
C GLN A 112 9.61 9.75 -16.39
N ALA A 113 10.53 8.93 -15.88
CA ALA A 113 11.62 8.34 -16.65
C ALA A 113 11.11 7.44 -17.78
N ALA A 114 10.01 6.73 -17.55
CA ALA A 114 9.34 5.93 -18.57
C ALA A 114 8.52 6.75 -19.57
N GLY A 115 8.30 8.05 -19.33
CA GLY A 115 7.46 8.92 -20.16
C GLY A 115 5.97 8.59 -20.07
N VAL A 116 5.49 8.14 -18.90
CA VAL A 116 4.06 7.91 -18.65
C VAL A 116 3.36 9.25 -18.40
N ASP A 117 2.19 9.46 -19.01
CA ASP A 117 1.34 10.61 -18.70
C ASP A 117 0.54 10.35 -17.41
N PHE A 118 0.93 11.02 -16.32
CA PHE A 118 0.26 10.89 -15.04
C PHE A 118 0.09 12.22 -14.32
N ALA A 119 -0.89 12.25 -13.42
CA ALA A 119 -1.10 13.35 -12.47
C ALA A 119 -1.59 12.81 -11.12
N ILE A 120 -1.47 13.63 -10.07
CA ILE A 120 -2.05 13.37 -8.74
C ILE A 120 -3.22 14.32 -8.49
N LEU A 121 -4.13 13.97 -7.56
CA LEU A 121 -5.20 14.89 -7.13
C LEU A 121 -4.72 15.95 -6.11
N GLY A 122 -3.55 15.75 -5.52
CA GLY A 122 -3.01 16.62 -4.48
C GLY A 122 -3.96 16.76 -3.29
N PRO A 123 -4.24 17.98 -2.79
CA PRO A 123 -5.15 18.20 -1.67
C PRO A 123 -6.60 17.71 -1.88
N ARG A 124 -7.00 17.40 -3.12
CA ARG A 124 -8.33 16.84 -3.43
C ARG A 124 -8.44 15.33 -3.19
N GLU A 125 -7.31 14.62 -3.03
CA GLU A 125 -7.33 13.20 -2.66
C GLU A 125 -7.66 13.05 -1.17
N SER A 126 -8.76 12.37 -0.84
CA SER A 126 -9.07 11.99 0.54
C SER A 126 -8.69 10.53 0.81
N CYS A 127 -8.65 10.12 2.07
CA CYS A 127 -8.57 8.71 2.46
C CYS A 127 -9.59 7.87 1.66
N THR A 128 -9.22 6.64 1.27
CA THR A 128 -10.16 5.75 0.57
C THR A 128 -11.34 5.33 1.43
N GLY A 129 -11.23 5.51 2.76
CA GLY A 129 -12.16 5.02 3.76
C GLY A 129 -11.83 3.62 4.29
N ASP A 130 -10.76 2.96 3.79
CA ASP A 130 -10.41 1.59 4.20
C ASP A 130 -10.31 1.42 5.73
N PRO A 131 -9.55 2.25 6.50
CA PRO A 131 -9.46 2.08 7.94
C PRO A 131 -10.82 2.15 8.64
N ALA A 132 -11.69 3.06 8.21
CA ALA A 132 -13.05 3.20 8.74
C ALA A 132 -13.90 1.96 8.43
N ARG A 133 -13.83 1.44 7.20
CA ARG A 133 -14.54 0.21 6.84
C ARG A 133 -14.05 -1.00 7.62
N ARG A 134 -12.72 -1.16 7.77
CA ARG A 134 -12.12 -2.31 8.48
C ARG A 134 -12.38 -2.32 9.98
N ILE A 135 -12.53 -1.15 10.61
CA ILE A 135 -12.97 -1.07 12.01
C ILE A 135 -14.50 -1.21 12.16
N GLY A 136 -15.27 -1.14 11.07
CA GLY A 136 -16.72 -1.31 11.07
C GLY A 136 -17.53 0.00 11.02
N ASN A 137 -16.87 1.15 10.85
CA ASN A 137 -17.55 2.43 10.67
C ASN A 137 -17.96 2.61 9.20
N GLU A 138 -19.06 1.97 8.83
CA GLU A 138 -19.58 1.95 7.47
C GLU A 138 -20.06 3.33 6.99
N TYR A 139 -20.62 4.15 7.88
CA TYR A 139 -21.08 5.51 7.52
C TYR A 139 -19.93 6.40 7.05
N VAL A 140 -18.81 6.41 7.81
CA VAL A 140 -17.62 7.17 7.43
C VAL A 140 -17.04 6.62 6.12
N PHE A 141 -16.97 5.29 5.96
CA PHE A 141 -16.52 4.70 4.71
C PHE A 141 -17.36 5.16 3.50
N GLN A 142 -18.70 5.08 3.59
CA GLN A 142 -19.60 5.47 2.51
C GLN A 142 -19.44 6.94 2.13
N ALA A 143 -19.34 7.84 3.11
CA ALA A 143 -19.14 9.26 2.85
C ALA A 143 -17.85 9.55 2.07
N PHE A 144 -16.73 8.89 2.44
CA PHE A 144 -15.47 9.04 1.71
C PHE A 144 -15.48 8.36 0.34
N ALA A 145 -16.12 7.19 0.22
CA ALA A 145 -16.28 6.51 -1.06
C ALA A 145 -17.06 7.36 -2.05
N GLU A 146 -18.23 7.88 -1.66
CA GLU A 146 -19.05 8.76 -2.50
C GLU A 146 -18.30 10.04 -2.91
N GLN A 147 -17.61 10.70 -1.96
CA GLN A 147 -16.83 11.90 -2.24
C GLN A 147 -15.69 11.63 -3.25
N ASN A 148 -14.93 10.55 -3.04
CA ASN A 148 -13.81 10.21 -3.91
C ASN A 148 -14.30 9.80 -5.29
N VAL A 149 -15.36 8.98 -5.38
CA VAL A 149 -15.97 8.59 -6.65
C VAL A 149 -16.46 9.81 -7.42
N GLN A 150 -17.16 10.74 -6.76
CA GLN A 150 -17.58 11.99 -7.39
C GLN A 150 -16.37 12.77 -7.94
N THR A 151 -15.31 12.92 -7.14
CA THR A 151 -14.09 13.64 -7.54
C THR A 151 -13.42 12.99 -8.75
N LEU A 152 -13.29 11.67 -8.75
CA LEU A 152 -12.66 10.89 -9.82
C LEU A 152 -13.49 10.93 -11.11
N ASN A 153 -14.82 10.81 -10.99
CA ASN A 153 -15.74 10.86 -12.12
C ASN A 153 -15.77 12.25 -12.77
N ASP A 154 -15.84 13.31 -11.97
CA ASP A 154 -15.79 14.70 -12.46
C ASP A 154 -14.47 15.02 -13.16
N ALA A 155 -13.37 14.41 -12.69
CA ALA A 155 -12.06 14.53 -13.31
C ALA A 155 -11.90 13.66 -14.58
N GLY A 156 -12.89 12.84 -14.93
CA GLY A 156 -12.84 11.97 -16.12
C GLY A 156 -11.80 10.85 -16.04
N VAL A 157 -11.41 10.45 -14.83
CA VAL A 157 -10.36 9.45 -14.59
C VAL A 157 -10.82 8.07 -15.07
N ARG A 158 -9.96 7.38 -15.81
CA ARG A 158 -10.21 6.03 -16.34
C ARG A 158 -9.30 4.98 -15.72
N LYS A 159 -8.00 5.28 -15.65
CA LYS A 159 -7.00 4.40 -15.04
C LYS A 159 -6.43 5.02 -13.78
N ILE A 160 -6.27 4.21 -12.76
CA ILE A 160 -5.68 4.61 -11.49
C ILE A 160 -4.50 3.69 -11.20
N VAL A 161 -3.33 4.27 -10.97
CA VAL A 161 -2.21 3.53 -10.38
C VAL A 161 -2.18 3.80 -8.88
N ALA A 162 -2.15 2.76 -8.06
CA ALA A 162 -2.09 2.86 -6.61
C ALA A 162 -0.85 2.13 -6.08
N ASN A 163 -0.11 2.74 -5.16
CA ASN A 163 1.06 2.09 -4.52
C ASN A 163 0.72 1.35 -3.22
N CYS A 164 -0.50 1.56 -2.70
CA CYS A 164 -0.98 0.93 -1.48
C CYS A 164 -1.99 -0.16 -1.83
N PRO A 165 -1.73 -1.43 -1.48
CA PRO A 165 -2.66 -2.54 -1.70
C PRO A 165 -4.03 -2.37 -1.03
N HIS A 166 -4.10 -1.64 0.08
CA HIS A 166 -5.38 -1.32 0.73
C HIS A 166 -6.19 -0.33 -0.11
N CYS A 167 -5.54 0.72 -0.62
CA CYS A 167 -6.19 1.67 -1.52
C CYS A 167 -6.59 1.00 -2.83
N PHE A 168 -5.69 0.20 -3.41
CA PHE A 168 -5.96 -0.64 -4.58
C PHE A 168 -7.25 -1.45 -4.39
N ASN A 169 -7.34 -2.21 -3.29
CA ASN A 169 -8.50 -3.05 -3.01
C ASN A 169 -9.80 -2.25 -2.91
N THR A 170 -9.78 -1.14 -2.18
CA THR A 170 -10.99 -0.30 -2.04
C THR A 170 -11.40 0.35 -3.36
N LEU A 171 -10.44 0.89 -4.12
CA LEU A 171 -10.72 1.50 -5.42
C LEU A 171 -11.24 0.49 -6.45
N ALA A 172 -10.65 -0.71 -6.49
CA ALA A 172 -10.96 -1.73 -7.48
C ALA A 172 -12.25 -2.50 -7.16
N ASN A 173 -12.43 -2.89 -5.90
CA ASN A 173 -13.44 -3.88 -5.51
C ASN A 173 -14.62 -3.27 -4.74
N GLU A 174 -14.46 -2.08 -4.14
CA GLU A 174 -15.46 -1.51 -3.24
C GLU A 174 -16.10 -0.23 -3.76
N TYR A 175 -15.38 0.59 -4.53
CA TYR A 175 -15.95 1.79 -5.18
C TYR A 175 -16.97 1.50 -6.29
N PRO A 176 -17.00 0.32 -6.95
CA PRO A 176 -18.07 -0.01 -7.89
C PRO A 176 -19.47 0.08 -7.28
N ASP A 177 -19.63 -0.24 -5.99
CA ASP A 177 -20.91 -0.12 -5.26
C ASP A 177 -21.43 1.32 -5.18
N PHE A 178 -20.55 2.30 -5.38
CA PHE A 178 -20.83 3.75 -5.32
C PHE A 178 -20.78 4.41 -6.71
N GLY A 179 -20.67 3.62 -7.79
CA GLY A 179 -20.60 4.13 -9.16
C GLY A 179 -19.19 4.56 -9.61
N GLY A 180 -18.14 4.15 -8.88
CA GLY A 180 -16.76 4.33 -9.29
C GLY A 180 -16.21 3.10 -9.99
N SER A 181 -16.08 3.14 -11.32
CA SER A 181 -15.51 2.05 -12.11
C SER A 181 -14.27 2.53 -12.85
N TYR A 182 -13.12 2.00 -12.43
CA TYR A 182 -11.81 2.40 -12.93
C TYR A 182 -10.97 1.16 -13.25
N GLU A 183 -10.05 1.28 -14.18
CA GLU A 183 -8.95 0.32 -14.34
C GLU A 183 -7.91 0.63 -13.27
N VAL A 184 -7.97 -0.09 -12.15
CA VAL A 184 -7.04 0.09 -11.03
C VAL A 184 -5.89 -0.90 -11.18
N ILE A 185 -4.66 -0.39 -11.17
CA ILE A 185 -3.43 -1.15 -11.32
C ILE A 185 -2.52 -0.85 -10.13
N HIS A 186 -1.90 -1.86 -9.55
CA HIS A 186 -0.92 -1.63 -8.49
C HIS A 186 0.40 -1.13 -9.10
N HIS A 187 1.13 -0.25 -8.40
CA HIS A 187 2.37 0.33 -8.95
C HIS A 187 3.39 -0.73 -9.36
N SER A 188 3.48 -1.84 -8.62
CA SER A 188 4.36 -2.96 -8.99
C SER A 188 4.01 -3.58 -10.35
N GLU A 189 2.73 -3.64 -10.70
CA GLU A 189 2.27 -4.22 -11.97
C GLU A 189 2.64 -3.32 -13.14
N LEU A 190 2.37 -2.02 -13.01
CA LEU A 190 2.74 -1.03 -14.03
C LEU A 190 4.27 -0.95 -14.18
N LEU A 191 5.01 -0.91 -13.08
CA LEU A 191 6.47 -0.86 -13.15
C LEU A 191 7.07 -2.13 -13.77
N ALA A 192 6.52 -3.32 -13.47
CA ALA A 192 6.96 -4.55 -14.11
C ALA A 192 6.69 -4.55 -15.62
N SER A 193 5.53 -4.03 -16.06
CA SER A 193 5.24 -3.89 -17.49
C SER A 193 6.20 -2.92 -18.17
N LEU A 194 6.51 -1.79 -17.55
CA LEU A 194 7.44 -0.80 -18.07
C LEU A 194 8.88 -1.33 -18.17
N VAL A 195 9.30 -2.22 -17.25
CA VAL A 195 10.58 -2.94 -17.36
C VAL A 195 10.54 -3.95 -18.51
N ALA A 196 9.47 -4.74 -18.63
CA ALA A 196 9.31 -5.71 -19.72
C ALA A 196 9.27 -5.05 -21.11
N GLU A 197 8.69 -3.85 -21.21
CA GLU A 197 8.68 -3.00 -22.41
C GLU A 197 10.03 -2.34 -22.70
N GLY A 198 11.00 -2.44 -21.78
CA GLY A 198 12.32 -1.82 -21.90
C GLY A 198 12.33 -0.29 -21.76
N ARG A 199 11.23 0.30 -21.24
CA ARG A 199 11.10 1.72 -20.90
C ARG A 199 11.80 2.06 -19.59
N LEU A 200 11.92 1.08 -18.69
CA LEU A 200 12.75 1.13 -17.50
C LEU A 200 13.82 0.04 -17.61
N ARG A 201 15.07 0.39 -17.32
CA ARG A 201 16.22 -0.50 -17.50
C ARG A 201 17.09 -0.50 -16.24
N PRO A 202 16.68 -1.24 -15.19
CA PRO A 202 17.48 -1.34 -13.98
C PRO A 202 18.79 -2.10 -14.25
N GLN A 203 19.84 -1.71 -13.54
CA GLN A 203 21.07 -2.48 -13.46
C GLN A 203 20.92 -3.56 -12.39
N ARG A 204 20.90 -4.82 -12.82
CA ARG A 204 20.81 -5.96 -11.90
C ARG A 204 22.13 -6.19 -11.18
N SER A 205 22.09 -6.31 -9.85
CA SER A 205 23.24 -6.67 -9.02
C SER A 205 23.07 -8.05 -8.40
N GLU A 206 23.86 -9.04 -8.84
CA GLU A 206 23.86 -10.39 -8.26
C GLU A 206 24.37 -10.42 -6.81
N GLY A 207 25.09 -9.37 -6.38
CA GLY A 207 25.55 -9.23 -5.00
C GLY A 207 24.47 -8.72 -4.04
N LEU A 208 23.34 -8.24 -4.56
CA LEU A 208 22.23 -7.73 -3.76
C LEU A 208 21.22 -8.85 -3.52
N SER A 209 21.33 -9.51 -2.36
CA SER A 209 20.36 -10.51 -1.91
C SER A 209 19.11 -9.84 -1.35
N ILE A 210 17.94 -10.19 -1.88
CA ILE A 210 16.66 -9.55 -1.55
C ILE A 210 15.63 -10.62 -1.20
N THR A 211 15.02 -10.52 -0.02
CA THR A 211 13.80 -11.27 0.31
C THR A 211 12.57 -10.38 0.13
N TYR A 212 11.45 -10.95 -0.29
CA TYR A 212 10.23 -10.20 -0.57
C TYR A 212 9.11 -10.56 0.40
N HIS A 213 8.49 -9.55 1.01
CA HIS A 213 7.25 -9.71 1.75
C HIS A 213 6.04 -9.47 0.84
N ASP A 214 5.29 -10.54 0.56
CA ASP A 214 3.99 -10.45 -0.08
C ASP A 214 2.97 -9.77 0.84
N SER A 215 2.48 -8.60 0.41
CA SER A 215 1.32 -7.97 1.04
C SER A 215 0.10 -8.90 0.91
N CYS A 216 -0.59 -9.13 2.02
CA CYS A 216 -1.80 -9.95 2.02
C CYS A 216 -2.90 -9.39 1.11
N TYR A 217 -3.02 -8.06 1.00
CA TYR A 217 -3.97 -7.40 0.11
C TYR A 217 -3.63 -7.57 -1.37
N LEU A 218 -2.35 -7.74 -1.74
CA LEU A 218 -2.00 -8.11 -3.11
C LEU A 218 -2.19 -9.61 -3.33
N ALA A 219 -1.50 -10.42 -2.54
CA ALA A 219 -1.35 -11.84 -2.79
C ALA A 219 -2.64 -12.64 -2.61
N ARG A 220 -3.47 -12.32 -1.61
CA ARG A 220 -4.69 -13.08 -1.28
C ARG A 220 -5.96 -12.40 -1.72
N HIS A 221 -6.07 -11.08 -1.52
CA HIS A 221 -7.30 -10.36 -1.84
C HIS A 221 -7.40 -10.00 -3.32
N ASN A 222 -6.27 -9.87 -4.03
CA ASN A 222 -6.23 -9.36 -5.40
C ASN A 222 -5.40 -10.21 -6.37
N ASP A 223 -4.91 -11.37 -5.94
CA ASP A 223 -4.15 -12.34 -6.75
C ASP A 223 -2.92 -11.78 -7.50
N VAL A 224 -2.36 -10.66 -7.03
CA VAL A 224 -1.13 -10.05 -7.59
C VAL A 224 0.09 -10.66 -6.90
N LEU A 225 0.80 -11.54 -7.62
CA LEU A 225 1.93 -12.32 -7.08
C LEU A 225 3.24 -12.12 -7.87
N ALA A 226 3.18 -12.22 -9.19
CA ALA A 226 4.37 -12.20 -10.04
C ALA A 226 5.00 -10.80 -10.16
N PRO A 227 4.25 -9.71 -10.40
CA PRO A 227 4.88 -8.43 -10.75
C PRO A 227 5.84 -7.86 -9.70
N PRO A 228 5.55 -7.89 -8.38
CA PRO A 228 6.53 -7.49 -7.37
C PRO A 228 7.81 -8.35 -7.39
N ARG A 229 7.69 -9.66 -7.64
CA ARG A 229 8.84 -10.58 -7.74
C ARG A 229 9.67 -10.31 -8.99
N ASP A 230 9.02 -10.03 -10.11
CA ASP A 230 9.68 -9.69 -11.36
C ASP A 230 10.52 -8.42 -11.19
N LEU A 231 10.03 -7.43 -10.44
CA LEU A 231 10.80 -6.23 -10.08
C LEU A 231 12.00 -6.55 -9.18
N VAL A 232 11.81 -7.38 -8.15
CA VAL A 232 12.93 -7.81 -7.29
C VAL A 232 13.98 -8.55 -8.11
N ALA A 233 13.57 -9.42 -9.02
CA ALA A 233 14.47 -10.11 -9.93
C ALA A 233 15.09 -9.17 -10.98
N ALA A 234 14.44 -8.08 -11.38
CA ALA A 234 15.05 -7.11 -12.28
C ALA A 234 16.21 -6.34 -11.61
N VAL A 235 16.20 -6.23 -10.28
CA VAL A 235 17.17 -5.44 -9.50
C VAL A 235 18.26 -6.29 -8.85
N GLY A 236 17.95 -7.48 -8.34
CA GLY A 236 18.90 -8.29 -7.58
C GLY A 236 18.61 -9.79 -7.56
N ALA A 237 19.21 -10.48 -6.59
CA ALA A 237 19.07 -11.92 -6.39
C ALA A 237 17.95 -12.23 -5.37
N PRO A 238 16.76 -12.69 -5.81
CA PRO A 238 15.66 -13.00 -4.91
C PRO A 238 15.93 -14.25 -4.07
N VAL A 239 15.62 -14.18 -2.78
CA VAL A 239 15.60 -15.31 -1.84
C VAL A 239 14.23 -15.35 -1.16
N GLU A 240 13.48 -16.43 -1.36
CA GLU A 240 12.12 -16.55 -0.82
C GLU A 240 12.11 -16.95 0.66
N MET A 241 11.28 -16.29 1.46
CA MET A 241 10.91 -16.77 2.80
C MET A 241 10.11 -18.08 2.70
N LYS A 242 10.18 -18.91 3.75
CA LYS A 242 9.44 -20.17 3.81
C LYS A 242 7.93 -20.00 3.59
N ARG A 243 7.36 -18.94 4.16
CA ARG A 243 5.96 -18.54 3.96
C ARG A 243 5.92 -17.36 3.00
N SER A 244 5.54 -17.61 1.75
CA SER A 244 5.46 -16.60 0.70
C SER A 244 4.29 -16.84 -0.25
N GLY A 245 4.09 -15.90 -1.18
CA GLY A 245 2.92 -15.86 -2.05
C GLY A 245 1.63 -15.83 -1.25
N LYS A 246 0.67 -16.71 -1.58
CA LYS A 246 -0.59 -16.83 -0.83
C LYS A 246 -0.41 -17.38 0.58
N GLU A 247 0.73 -18.00 0.89
CA GLU A 247 1.04 -18.52 2.24
C GLU A 247 1.76 -17.49 3.12
N THR A 248 2.00 -16.27 2.63
CA THR A 248 2.71 -15.18 3.33
C THR A 248 2.20 -14.90 4.75
N PHE A 249 3.09 -14.55 5.68
CA PHE A 249 2.66 -14.12 7.01
C PHE A 249 2.38 -12.61 7.04
N CYS A 250 1.43 -12.18 7.86
CA CYS A 250 0.99 -10.78 7.90
C CYS A 250 2.09 -9.86 8.45
N CYS A 251 2.06 -8.57 8.09
CA CYS A 251 2.89 -7.53 8.71
C CYS A 251 2.28 -6.92 9.98
N GLY A 252 0.99 -7.16 10.26
CA GLY A 252 0.28 -6.65 11.44
C GLY A 252 -0.67 -5.48 11.17
N ALA A 253 -0.47 -4.66 10.13
CA ALA A 253 -1.22 -3.38 9.98
C ALA A 253 -2.69 -3.47 9.52
N GLY A 254 -3.12 -4.59 8.92
CA GLY A 254 -4.47 -4.70 8.35
C GLY A 254 -5.56 -4.64 9.42
N GLY A 255 -6.83 -4.54 9.03
CA GLY A 255 -7.91 -4.50 10.03
C GLY A 255 -7.95 -3.26 10.93
N ALA A 256 -7.29 -2.16 10.52
CA ALA A 256 -7.02 -0.94 11.28
C ALA A 256 -5.94 -1.05 12.39
N HIS A 257 -5.17 -2.13 12.43
CA HIS A 257 -4.09 -2.34 13.41
C HIS A 257 -2.85 -1.46 13.20
N MET A 258 -2.75 -0.72 12.11
CA MET A 258 -1.81 0.40 12.01
C MET A 258 -1.99 1.44 13.15
N TRP A 259 -3.18 1.51 13.74
CA TRP A 259 -3.52 2.44 14.83
C TRP A 259 -3.98 1.74 16.11
N MET A 260 -3.93 0.41 16.16
CA MET A 260 -4.36 -0.36 17.32
C MET A 260 -3.24 -1.30 17.76
N GLU A 261 -3.05 -1.40 19.06
CA GLU A 261 -2.08 -2.33 19.62
C GLU A 261 -2.52 -3.78 19.43
N GLU A 262 -1.54 -4.63 19.13
CA GLU A 262 -1.75 -6.07 19.06
C GLU A 262 -1.92 -6.63 20.49
N ARG A 263 -2.98 -7.39 20.73
CA ARG A 263 -3.21 -8.04 22.04
C ARG A 263 -2.47 -9.38 22.20
N GLY A 264 -1.80 -9.83 21.13
CA GLY A 264 -1.03 -11.07 21.06
C GLY A 264 0.49 -10.83 21.02
N GLY A 265 1.22 -11.76 20.41
CA GLY A 265 2.64 -11.53 20.11
C GLY A 265 2.81 -10.62 18.90
N ALA A 266 3.92 -9.88 18.86
CA ALA A 266 4.26 -8.94 17.80
C ALA A 266 4.34 -9.64 16.43
N ILE A 267 3.34 -9.42 15.57
CA ILE A 267 3.21 -10.06 14.26
C ILE A 267 4.35 -9.61 13.34
N ASN A 268 4.69 -8.32 13.36
CA ASN A 268 5.77 -7.74 12.59
C ASN A 268 7.15 -8.31 12.97
N GLU A 269 7.48 -8.42 14.26
CA GLU A 269 8.73 -9.02 14.73
C GLU A 269 8.85 -10.49 14.30
N ALA A 270 7.76 -11.25 14.43
CA ALA A 270 7.73 -12.64 13.96
C ALA A 270 7.96 -12.73 12.45
N ARG A 271 7.40 -11.81 11.65
CA ARG A 271 7.65 -11.78 10.20
C ARG A 271 9.08 -11.35 9.88
N VAL A 272 9.63 -10.39 10.59
CA VAL A 272 11.02 -9.94 10.43
C VAL A 272 11.99 -11.08 10.75
N GLY A 273 11.72 -11.89 11.79
CA GLY A 273 12.50 -13.08 12.08
C GLY A 273 12.52 -14.08 10.91
N GLU A 274 11.42 -14.25 10.18
CA GLU A 274 11.39 -15.08 8.96
C GLU A 274 12.21 -14.46 7.82
N ALA A 275 12.16 -13.14 7.67
CA ALA A 275 12.95 -12.43 6.68
C ALA A 275 14.45 -12.55 6.97
N ALA A 276 14.86 -12.31 8.22
CA ALA A 276 16.26 -12.38 8.66
C ALA A 276 16.82 -13.81 8.49
N ALA A 277 16.00 -14.82 8.77
CA ALA A 277 16.39 -16.23 8.59
C ALA A 277 16.71 -16.61 7.14
N THR A 278 16.34 -15.80 6.14
CA THR A 278 16.76 -16.00 4.73
C THR A 278 18.22 -15.66 4.49
N GLY A 279 18.84 -14.83 5.35
CA GLY A 279 20.18 -14.29 5.16
C GLY A 279 20.28 -13.19 4.10
N ALA A 280 19.16 -12.65 3.61
CA ALA A 280 19.16 -11.46 2.77
C ALA A 280 19.41 -10.20 3.61
N ASP A 281 20.07 -9.20 3.02
CA ASP A 281 20.30 -7.91 3.68
C ASP A 281 19.14 -6.92 3.47
N THR A 282 18.29 -7.20 2.47
CA THR A 282 17.18 -6.33 2.06
C THR A 282 15.85 -7.08 2.12
N LEU A 283 14.86 -6.47 2.77
CA LEU A 283 13.47 -6.89 2.80
C LEU A 283 12.65 -5.96 1.89
N ALA A 284 12.36 -6.43 0.68
CA ALA A 284 11.51 -5.73 -0.27
C ALA A 284 10.03 -5.84 0.12
N VAL A 285 9.30 -4.74 -0.02
CA VAL A 285 7.84 -4.66 0.19
C VAL A 285 7.17 -3.98 -1.00
N ALA A 286 5.85 -4.09 -1.09
CA ALA A 286 5.05 -3.40 -2.11
C ALA A 286 3.80 -2.77 -1.47
N CYS A 287 3.95 -2.26 -0.25
CA CYS A 287 2.85 -1.72 0.54
C CYS A 287 3.38 -0.74 1.59
N PRO A 288 2.93 0.53 1.59
CA PRO A 288 3.33 1.54 2.56
C PRO A 288 3.12 1.13 4.02
N PHE A 289 2.03 0.44 4.35
CA PHE A 289 1.81 -0.06 5.72
C PHE A 289 2.81 -1.16 6.07
N CYS A 290 3.14 -2.06 5.14
CA CYS A 290 4.15 -3.07 5.37
C CYS A 290 5.54 -2.45 5.54
N THR A 291 5.85 -1.37 4.80
CA THR A 291 7.10 -0.59 5.00
C THR A 291 7.21 -0.14 6.44
N VAL A 292 6.17 0.52 6.96
CA VAL A 292 6.18 1.04 8.33
C VAL A 292 6.25 -0.10 9.35
N MET A 293 5.36 -1.07 9.28
CA MET A 293 5.27 -2.14 10.29
C MET A 293 6.52 -3.02 10.35
N LEU A 294 7.09 -3.36 9.20
CA LEU A 294 8.27 -4.21 9.15
C LEU A 294 9.53 -3.44 9.52
N ASP A 295 9.62 -2.14 9.21
CA ASP A 295 10.69 -1.28 9.72
C ASP A 295 10.65 -1.17 11.24
N ASP A 296 9.46 -0.96 11.84
CA ASP A 296 9.27 -1.01 13.30
C ASP A 296 9.65 -2.39 13.88
N GLY A 297 9.31 -3.47 13.18
CA GLY A 297 9.68 -4.84 13.56
C GLY A 297 11.19 -5.09 13.53
N VAL A 298 11.90 -4.57 12.52
CA VAL A 298 13.36 -4.65 12.40
C VAL A 298 14.03 -3.91 13.56
N GLN A 299 13.58 -2.68 13.85
CA GLN A 299 14.11 -1.90 14.96
C GLN A 299 13.89 -2.59 16.31
N SER A 300 12.69 -3.15 16.53
CA SER A 300 12.35 -3.84 17.78
C SER A 300 13.12 -5.15 17.97
N ALA A 301 13.36 -5.89 16.87
CA ALA A 301 14.18 -7.09 16.87
C ALA A 301 15.70 -6.82 17.00
N GLY A 302 16.15 -5.57 16.84
CA GLY A 302 17.56 -5.21 16.81
C GLY A 302 18.31 -5.76 15.58
N ASP A 303 17.60 -5.97 14.48
CA ASP A 303 18.15 -6.47 13.21
C ASP A 303 18.66 -5.31 12.34
N ALA A 304 19.43 -5.62 11.30
CA ALA A 304 19.98 -4.65 10.35
C ALA A 304 19.33 -4.72 8.95
N LEU A 305 18.31 -5.57 8.77
CA LEU A 305 17.54 -5.68 7.53
C LEU A 305 17.06 -4.32 7.01
N ARG A 306 17.41 -4.02 5.75
CA ARG A 306 16.90 -2.83 5.08
C ARG A 306 15.50 -3.07 4.53
N VAL A 307 14.48 -2.46 5.13
CA VAL A 307 13.11 -2.48 4.60
C VAL A 307 12.93 -1.41 3.54
N VAL A 308 12.48 -1.80 2.34
CA VAL A 308 12.39 -0.87 1.20
C VAL A 308 11.31 -1.30 0.20
N ASP A 309 10.60 -0.33 -0.38
CA ASP A 309 9.59 -0.63 -1.41
C ASP A 309 10.24 -1.03 -2.75
N VAL A 310 9.60 -1.93 -3.50
CA VAL A 310 10.06 -2.38 -4.82
C VAL A 310 10.25 -1.23 -5.83
N ALA A 311 9.47 -0.16 -5.75
CA ALA A 311 9.67 1.03 -6.59
C ALA A 311 10.93 1.80 -6.20
N THR A 312 11.24 1.89 -4.90
CA THR A 312 12.48 2.53 -4.46
C THR A 312 13.70 1.70 -4.86
N LEU A 313 13.64 0.37 -4.72
CA LEU A 313 14.69 -0.52 -5.23
C LEU A 313 14.91 -0.36 -6.74
N LEU A 314 13.82 -0.33 -7.51
CA LEU A 314 13.91 -0.14 -8.96
C LEU A 314 14.48 1.23 -9.33
N SER A 315 14.07 2.29 -8.62
CA SER A 315 14.58 3.65 -8.83
C SER A 315 16.08 3.75 -8.52
N GLU A 316 16.56 3.15 -7.44
CA GLU A 316 17.98 3.12 -7.09
C GLU A 316 18.81 2.40 -8.17
N ALA A 317 18.34 1.25 -8.64
CA ALA A 317 19.00 0.46 -9.67
C ALA A 317 19.05 1.14 -11.05
N ILE A 318 18.25 2.19 -11.28
CA ILE A 318 18.30 3.02 -12.49
C ILE A 318 19.16 4.27 -12.27
N GLU A 319 19.12 4.89 -11.10
CA GLU A 319 19.92 6.08 -10.80
C GLU A 319 21.43 5.79 -10.75
N ASP A 320 21.84 4.57 -10.39
CA ASP A 320 23.24 4.14 -10.41
C ASP A 320 23.84 4.16 -11.84
N ASP A 321 23.02 4.10 -12.90
CA ASP A 321 23.43 4.28 -14.31
C ASP A 321 23.86 5.72 -14.64
N VAL A 322 23.33 6.73 -13.93
CA VAL A 322 23.62 8.15 -14.16
C VAL A 322 24.88 8.61 -13.43
N ARG A 323 25.30 7.87 -12.39
CA ARG A 323 26.50 8.18 -11.58
C ARG A 323 27.79 7.56 -12.10
N ASP A 324 27.74 6.72 -13.13
CA ASP A 324 28.94 6.30 -13.87
C ASP A 324 29.01 6.87 -15.29
N PRO A 325 29.61 8.07 -15.45
CA PRO A 325 30.16 8.51 -16.73
C PRO A 325 31.70 8.37 -16.79
N ARG A 326 32.35 7.54 -15.94
CA ARG A 326 33.81 7.24 -15.87
C ARG A 326 34.08 6.44 -14.59
N ASP A 327 34.56 5.19 -14.66
CA ASP A 327 35.99 4.90 -14.92
C ASP A 327 36.58 5.54 -16.19
#